data_AF-A0A3N1PTW2-F1
#
_entry.id   AF-A0A3N1PTW2-F1
#
_cell.length_a   1.000
_cell.length_b   1.000
_cell.length_c   1.000
_cell.angle_alpha   90.00
_cell.angle_beta   90.00
_cell.angle_gamma   90.00
#
_symmetry.space_group_name_H-M   'P 1'
#
loop_
_entity.id
_entity.type
_entity.pdbx_description
1 polymer ?
#
loop_
_entity_poly.entity_id
_entity_poly.type
_entity_poly.pdbx_seq_one_letter_code
_entity_poly.pdbx_strand_id
1 'polypeptide(L)'
;MSGNGHRVTRVDMRTVIDDLVEEAERQLRDRTWVPEGADRTVAAKAAADLRAAVGTPEAQQGLSTVDRLAHLREALADLAIALAHVHGRLAWFLGAAATALTPILHWRALPAEDGPTFGAVLPTPQQYAEAEEAIRRLQSTLADISTV
;
A
#
# COMPACT_ATOMS: atom_id res chain seq x y z
N MET A 1 -31.18 -24.37 -15.30
CA MET A 1 -31.59 -23.09 -14.68
C MET A 1 -30.43 -22.62 -13.83
N SER A 2 -29.89 -21.46 -14.19
CA SER A 2 -28.59 -20.95 -13.77
C SER A 2 -28.44 -20.75 -12.26
N GLY A 3 -27.30 -21.21 -11.73
CA GLY A 3 -26.81 -20.84 -10.42
C GLY A 3 -26.42 -19.37 -10.40
N ASN A 4 -27.07 -18.62 -9.52
CA ASN A 4 -26.75 -17.24 -9.21
C ASN A 4 -25.54 -17.25 -8.26
N GLY A 5 -24.34 -17.42 -8.85
CA GLY A 5 -23.07 -17.27 -8.14
C GLY A 5 -22.87 -15.80 -7.81
N HIS A 6 -23.12 -15.46 -6.55
CA HIS A 6 -22.77 -14.19 -5.93
C HIS A 6 -21.31 -13.86 -6.26
N ARG A 7 -21.12 -12.98 -7.25
CA ARG A 7 -19.83 -12.38 -7.56
C ARG A 7 -19.53 -11.43 -6.41
N VAL A 8 -18.86 -11.92 -5.37
CA VAL A 8 -18.11 -11.04 -4.48
C VAL A 8 -17.08 -10.40 -5.39
N THR A 9 -17.30 -9.15 -5.78
CA THR A 9 -16.31 -8.33 -6.46
C THR A 9 -15.10 -8.28 -5.55
N ARG A 10 -14.06 -9.07 -5.88
CA ARG A 10 -12.75 -8.95 -5.24
C ARG A 10 -12.32 -7.51 -5.48
N VAL A 11 -12.39 -6.70 -4.44
CA VAL A 11 -12.00 -5.29 -4.48
C VAL A 11 -10.54 -5.25 -4.93
N ASP A 12 -10.30 -4.54 -6.03
CA ASP A 12 -8.97 -4.39 -6.61
C ASP A 12 -8.16 -3.43 -5.73
N MET A 13 -7.01 -3.91 -5.22
CA MET A 13 -6.08 -3.14 -4.38
C MET A 13 -5.74 -1.80 -5.03
N ARG A 14 -5.47 -1.82 -6.33
CA ARG A 14 -5.09 -0.63 -7.07
C ARG A 14 -6.23 0.39 -7.10
N THR A 15 -7.44 -0.06 -7.41
CA THR A 15 -8.62 0.82 -7.44
C THR A 15 -8.87 1.47 -6.07
N VAL A 16 -8.74 0.71 -4.97
CA VAL A 16 -8.92 1.28 -3.63
C VAL A 16 -7.87 2.33 -3.29
N ILE A 17 -6.60 2.06 -3.63
CA ILE A 17 -5.52 3.01 -3.37
C ILE A 17 -5.69 4.26 -4.24
N ASP A 18 -6.10 4.10 -5.50
CA ASP A 18 -6.36 5.22 -6.40
C ASP A 18 -7.49 6.10 -5.87
N ASP A 19 -8.63 5.50 -5.49
CA ASP A 19 -9.76 6.23 -4.89
C ASP A 19 -9.35 6.95 -3.59
N LEU A 20 -8.53 6.30 -2.76
CA LEU A 20 -8.03 6.85 -1.50
C LEU A 20 -7.10 8.05 -1.72
N VAL A 21 -6.20 7.96 -2.70
CA VAL A 21 -5.28 9.03 -3.08
C VAL A 21 -6.08 10.21 -3.63
N GLU A 22 -7.03 9.97 -4.54
CA GLU A 22 -7.87 11.02 -5.11
C GLU A 22 -8.70 11.75 -4.05
N GLU A 23 -9.22 11.03 -3.06
CA GLU A 23 -9.89 11.61 -1.89
C GLU A 23 -8.96 12.51 -1.09
N ALA A 24 -7.78 12.01 -0.72
CA ALA A 24 -6.80 12.76 0.05
C ALA A 24 -6.40 14.05 -0.67
N GLU A 25 -6.03 13.95 -1.95
CA GLU A 25 -5.65 15.11 -2.75
C GLU A 25 -6.79 16.13 -2.87
N ARG A 26 -8.04 15.67 -3.07
CA ARG A 26 -9.20 16.57 -3.12
C ARG A 26 -9.36 17.32 -1.81
N GLN A 27 -9.26 16.63 -0.67
CA GLN A 27 -9.38 17.28 0.63
C GLN A 27 -8.28 18.30 0.91
N LEU A 28 -7.06 18.05 0.42
CA LEU A 28 -5.95 19.01 0.50
C LEU A 28 -6.21 20.23 -0.39
N ARG A 29 -6.61 20.01 -1.65
CA ARG A 29 -6.93 21.10 -2.62
C ARG A 29 -8.07 21.98 -2.12
N ASP A 30 -9.13 21.36 -1.59
CA ASP A 30 -10.32 22.05 -1.10
C ASP A 30 -10.10 22.65 0.31
N ARG A 31 -8.91 22.44 0.90
CA ARG A 31 -8.54 22.86 2.27
C ARG A 31 -9.49 22.33 3.34
N THR A 32 -10.24 21.28 3.04
CA THR A 32 -11.06 20.59 4.05
C THR A 32 -10.16 19.81 5.00
N TRP A 33 -8.97 19.38 4.54
CA TRP A 33 -7.88 18.86 5.35
C TRP A 33 -6.66 19.79 5.27
N VAL A 34 -6.25 20.32 6.43
CA VAL A 34 -5.00 21.08 6.59
C VAL A 34 -4.10 20.30 7.56
N PRO A 35 -3.06 19.62 7.08
CA PRO A 35 -2.16 18.83 7.93
C PRO A 35 -1.42 19.71 8.95
N GLU A 36 -1.38 19.26 10.20
CA GLU A 36 -0.62 19.93 11.25
C GLU A 36 0.89 19.68 11.11
N GLY A 37 1.73 20.44 11.82
CA GLY A 37 3.18 20.26 11.77
C GLY A 37 3.64 18.83 12.09
N ALA A 38 3.05 18.21 13.11
CA ALA A 38 3.37 16.84 13.50
C ALA A 38 2.96 15.83 12.41
N ASP A 39 1.75 15.97 11.85
CA ASP A 39 1.26 15.14 10.74
C ASP A 39 2.19 15.25 9.52
N ARG A 40 2.62 16.47 9.17
CA ARG A 40 3.57 16.69 8.06
C ARG A 40 4.90 16.00 8.30
N THR A 41 5.42 16.03 9.53
CA THR A 41 6.64 15.29 9.88
C THR A 41 6.48 13.78 9.72
N VAL A 42 5.36 13.22 10.20
CA VAL A 42 5.09 11.78 10.03
C VAL A 42 4.92 11.42 8.56
N ALA A 43 4.17 12.22 7.79
CA ALA A 43 3.97 12.01 6.37
C ALA A 43 5.30 12.08 5.58
N ALA A 44 6.18 13.04 5.89
CA ALA A 44 7.51 13.13 5.29
C ALA A 44 8.34 11.88 5.56
N LYS A 45 8.36 11.41 6.82
CA LYS A 45 9.09 10.20 7.19
C LYS A 45 8.54 8.97 6.47
N ALA A 46 7.22 8.78 6.50
CA ALA A 46 6.57 7.66 5.83
C ALA A 46 6.83 7.67 4.32
N ALA A 47 6.78 8.83 3.66
CA ALA A 47 7.13 8.94 2.25
C ALA A 47 8.58 8.53 1.97
N ALA A 48 9.52 8.93 2.82
CA ALA A 48 10.92 8.54 2.69
C ALA A 48 11.13 7.03 2.90
N ASP A 49 10.50 6.44 3.92
CA ASP A 49 10.59 5.01 4.22
C ASP A 49 10.00 4.18 3.06
N LEU A 50 8.81 4.54 2.55
CA LEU A 50 8.19 3.86 1.40
C LEU A 50 9.06 3.94 0.13
N ARG A 51 9.69 5.10 -0.10
CA ARG A 51 10.61 5.28 -1.22
C ARG A 51 11.86 4.41 -1.06
N ALA A 52 12.36 4.25 0.17
CA ALA A 52 13.50 3.39 0.45
C ALA A 52 13.17 1.90 0.25
N ALA A 53 12.00 1.45 0.72
CA ALA A 53 11.57 0.07 0.61
C ALA A 53 11.28 -0.35 -0.85
N VAL A 54 10.50 0.43 -1.59
CA VAL A 54 10.05 0.04 -2.94
C VAL A 54 10.95 0.60 -4.05
N GLY A 55 11.55 1.77 -3.89
CA GLY A 55 12.43 2.35 -4.91
C GLY A 55 11.76 2.54 -6.28
N THR A 56 12.54 2.44 -7.35
CA THR A 56 12.06 2.62 -8.74
C THR A 56 11.54 1.31 -9.34
N PRO A 57 10.72 1.36 -10.40
CA PRO A 57 10.29 0.17 -11.14
C PRO A 57 11.47 -0.69 -11.63
N GLU A 58 12.54 -0.06 -12.12
CA GLU A 58 13.72 -0.75 -12.64
C GLU A 58 14.48 -1.49 -11.53
N ALA A 59 14.57 -0.87 -10.34
CA ALA A 59 15.17 -1.51 -9.19
C ALA A 59 14.40 -2.77 -8.79
N GLN A 60 13.06 -2.71 -8.72
CA GLN A 60 12.21 -3.85 -8.36
C GLN A 60 12.24 -4.97 -9.40
N GLN A 61 12.29 -4.64 -10.69
CA GLN A 61 12.38 -5.64 -11.76
C GLN A 61 13.68 -6.44 -11.74
N GLY A 62 14.75 -5.88 -11.18
CA GLY A 62 16.03 -6.57 -11.00
C GLY A 62 16.10 -7.53 -9.81
N LEU A 63 15.09 -7.52 -8.93
CA LEU A 63 15.09 -8.31 -7.70
C LEU A 63 14.52 -9.72 -7.88
N SER A 64 14.90 -10.61 -6.98
CA SER A 64 14.25 -11.91 -6.83
C SER A 64 12.82 -11.75 -6.30
N THR A 65 11.94 -12.74 -6.51
CA THR A 65 10.57 -12.69 -5.97
C THR A 65 10.54 -12.66 -4.45
N VAL A 66 11.53 -13.25 -3.78
CA VAL A 66 11.69 -13.22 -2.32
C VAL A 66 11.95 -11.79 -1.87
N ASP A 67 12.90 -11.10 -2.51
CA ASP A 67 13.28 -9.74 -2.15
C ASP A 67 12.18 -8.73 -2.48
N ARG A 68 11.50 -8.87 -3.64
CA ARG A 68 10.33 -8.05 -3.98
C ARG A 68 9.24 -8.17 -2.92
N LEU A 69 8.93 -9.39 -2.48
CA LEU A 69 7.93 -9.61 -1.44
C LEU A 69 8.39 -9.09 -0.07
N ALA A 70 9.69 -9.18 0.24
CA ALA A 70 10.25 -8.61 1.46
C ALA A 70 10.08 -7.09 1.49
N HIS A 71 10.46 -6.39 0.40
CA HIS A 71 10.30 -4.94 0.26
C HIS A 71 8.83 -4.50 0.37
N LEU A 72 7.90 -5.23 -0.23
CA LEU A 72 6.47 -4.94 -0.10
C LEU A 72 5.96 -5.07 1.35
N ARG A 73 6.49 -6.02 2.12
CA ARG A 73 6.14 -6.19 3.54
C ARG A 73 6.79 -5.16 4.43
N GLU A 74 8.00 -4.75 4.11
CA GLU A 74 8.70 -3.64 4.77
C GLU A 74 7.89 -2.35 4.62
N ALA A 75 7.46 -2.02 3.39
CA ALA A 75 6.60 -0.87 3.13
C ALA A 75 5.29 -0.91 3.93
N LEU A 76 4.66 -2.10 4.08
CA LEU A 76 3.47 -2.24 4.92
C LEU A 76 3.77 -2.03 6.41
N ALA A 77 4.92 -2.50 6.89
CA ALA A 77 5.36 -2.27 8.26
C ALA A 77 5.61 -0.77 8.51
N ASP A 78 6.23 -0.06 7.57
CA ASP A 78 6.46 1.38 7.67
C ASP A 78 5.14 2.16 7.74
N LEU A 79 4.13 1.78 6.95
CA LEU A 79 2.78 2.35 7.06
C LEU A 79 2.17 2.11 8.44
N ALA A 80 2.28 0.89 8.98
CA ALA A 80 1.73 0.56 10.29
C ALA A 80 2.44 1.34 11.42
N ILE A 81 3.76 1.51 11.31
CA ILE A 81 4.56 2.32 12.24
C ILE A 81 4.12 3.79 12.13
N ALA A 82 3.99 4.36 10.93
CA ALA A 82 3.52 5.73 10.74
C ALA A 82 2.11 5.93 11.34
N LEU A 83 1.20 4.99 11.08
CA LEU A 83 -0.17 4.99 11.62
C LEU A 83 -0.19 5.06 13.15
N ALA A 84 0.70 4.34 13.82
CA ALA A 84 0.77 4.32 15.29
C ALA A 84 1.13 5.68 15.91
N HIS A 85 1.69 6.61 15.12
CA HIS A 85 2.13 7.93 15.58
C HIS A 85 1.14 9.06 15.32
N VAL A 86 0.00 8.78 14.67
CA VAL A 86 -0.93 9.82 14.20
C VAL A 86 -2.37 9.55 14.61
N HIS A 87 -3.19 10.61 14.55
CA HIS A 87 -4.63 10.55 14.74
C HIS A 87 -5.35 11.31 13.62
N GLY A 88 -6.68 11.32 13.64
CA GLY A 88 -7.48 12.10 12.69
C GLY A 88 -7.36 11.62 11.24
N ARG A 89 -7.28 12.57 10.29
CA ARG A 89 -7.33 12.27 8.85
C ARG A 89 -6.10 11.54 8.33
N LEU A 90 -4.91 11.87 8.84
CA LEU A 90 -3.70 11.14 8.46
C LEU A 90 -3.77 9.68 8.93
N ALA A 91 -4.26 9.44 10.15
CA ALA A 91 -4.49 8.08 10.64
C ALA A 91 -5.53 7.33 9.80
N TRP A 92 -6.63 7.99 9.42
CA TRP A 92 -7.62 7.40 8.52
C TRP A 92 -7.01 7.01 7.17
N PHE A 93 -6.24 7.91 6.55
CA PHE A 93 -5.59 7.66 5.27
C PHE A 93 -4.61 6.49 5.35
N LEU A 94 -3.70 6.50 6.34
CA LEU A 94 -2.72 5.43 6.54
C LEU A 94 -3.38 4.08 6.89
N GLY A 95 -4.45 4.10 7.71
CA GLY A 95 -5.20 2.89 8.06
C GLY A 95 -5.94 2.27 6.87
N ALA A 96 -6.57 3.11 6.04
CA ALA A 96 -7.21 2.66 4.80
C ALA A 96 -6.19 2.08 3.82
N ALA A 97 -5.05 2.75 3.65
CA ALA A 97 -3.95 2.26 2.81
C ALA A 97 -3.41 0.91 3.29
N ALA A 98 -3.09 0.76 4.59
CA ALA A 98 -2.59 -0.49 5.15
C ALA A 98 -3.62 -1.63 5.01
N THR A 99 -4.92 -1.33 5.16
CA THR A 99 -6.00 -2.30 4.96
C THR A 99 -6.05 -2.76 3.50
N ALA A 100 -5.98 -1.84 2.54
CA ALA A 100 -5.99 -2.17 1.11
C ALA A 100 -4.79 -3.06 0.71
N LEU A 101 -3.63 -2.86 1.35
CA LEU A 101 -2.40 -3.60 1.09
C LEU A 101 -2.29 -4.94 1.83
N THR A 102 -3.23 -5.26 2.74
CA THR A 102 -3.23 -6.50 3.53
C THR A 102 -3.11 -7.80 2.71
N PRO A 103 -3.63 -7.91 1.45
CA PRO A 103 -3.40 -9.10 0.63
C PRO A 103 -1.93 -9.50 0.45
N ILE A 104 -0.98 -8.56 0.52
CA ILE A 104 0.48 -8.82 0.44
C ILE A 104 0.94 -9.76 1.55
N LEU A 105 0.33 -9.68 2.75
CA LEU A 105 0.68 -10.56 3.86
C LEU A 105 0.36 -12.03 3.58
N HIS A 106 -0.60 -12.29 2.69
CA HIS A 106 -0.98 -13.62 2.26
C HIS A 106 -0.19 -14.12 1.04
N TRP A 107 0.81 -13.38 0.56
CA TRP A 107 1.62 -13.84 -0.56
C TRP A 107 2.77 -14.73 -0.10
N ARG A 108 3.23 -15.60 -0.99
CA ARG A 108 4.48 -16.35 -0.82
C ARG A 108 5.35 -16.16 -2.04
N ALA A 109 6.66 -16.17 -1.84
CA ALA A 109 7.63 -16.02 -2.93
C ALA A 109 7.99 -17.35 -3.60
N LEU A 110 7.86 -18.46 -2.87
CA LEU A 110 8.20 -19.81 -3.32
C LEU A 110 6.95 -20.67 -3.54
N PRO A 111 6.99 -21.63 -4.47
CA PRO A 111 5.94 -22.65 -4.61
C PRO A 111 5.74 -23.45 -3.31
N ALA A 112 4.59 -24.10 -3.16
CA ALA A 112 4.42 -25.08 -2.08
C ALA A 112 5.22 -26.33 -2.43
N GLU A 113 6.01 -26.83 -1.49
CA GLU A 113 6.42 -28.23 -1.47
C GLU A 113 5.36 -28.99 -0.66
N ASP A 114 4.49 -29.75 -1.35
CA ASP A 114 3.50 -30.75 -0.89
C ASP A 114 2.79 -30.58 0.48
N GLY A 115 2.72 -29.36 1.01
CA GLY A 115 2.29 -29.05 2.37
C GLY A 115 1.29 -27.90 2.47
N PRO A 116 0.64 -27.75 3.65
CA PRO A 116 -0.33 -26.69 3.89
C PRO A 116 0.33 -25.31 3.82
N THR A 117 -0.31 -24.38 3.12
CA THR A 117 0.26 -23.05 2.82
C THR A 117 -0.22 -21.96 3.76
N PHE A 118 -0.99 -22.30 4.82
CA PHE A 118 -1.66 -21.36 5.71
C PHE A 118 -2.47 -20.27 4.96
N GLY A 119 -3.07 -20.64 3.83
CA GLY A 119 -3.81 -19.71 2.97
C GLY A 119 -2.92 -18.78 2.15
N ALA A 120 -1.59 -18.95 2.17
CA ALA A 120 -0.68 -18.18 1.35
C ALA A 120 -0.79 -18.59 -0.13
N VAL A 121 -0.76 -17.59 -1.00
CA VAL A 121 -0.93 -17.72 -2.46
C VAL A 121 0.31 -17.22 -3.19
N LEU A 122 0.60 -17.81 -4.34
CA LEU A 122 1.66 -17.30 -5.22
C LEU A 122 1.09 -16.11 -6.02
N PRO A 123 1.55 -14.87 -5.82
CA PRO A 123 1.11 -13.73 -6.61
C PRO A 123 1.65 -13.83 -8.05
N THR A 124 0.88 -13.27 -8.99
CA THR A 124 1.32 -13.10 -10.37
C THR A 124 2.33 -11.94 -10.48
N PRO A 125 3.17 -11.89 -11.53
CA PRO A 125 4.05 -10.74 -11.77
C PRO A 125 3.30 -9.40 -11.85
N GLN A 126 2.07 -9.42 -12.38
CA GLN A 126 1.20 -8.24 -12.44
C GLN A 126 0.79 -7.77 -11.04
N GLN A 127 0.45 -8.68 -10.13
CA GLN A 127 0.09 -8.31 -8.76
C GLN A 127 1.25 -7.66 -7.99
N TYR A 128 2.50 -8.12 -8.21
CA TYR A 128 3.66 -7.41 -7.67
C TYR A 128 3.75 -5.98 -8.21
N ALA A 129 3.66 -5.81 -9.54
CA ALA A 129 3.74 -4.50 -10.15
C ALA A 129 2.62 -3.55 -9.68
N GLU A 130 1.41 -4.06 -9.51
CA GLU A 130 0.27 -3.30 -8.98
C GLU A 130 0.48 -2.86 -7.53
N ALA A 131 0.98 -3.74 -6.66
CA ALA A 131 1.29 -3.39 -5.27
C ALA A 131 2.44 -2.37 -5.16
N GLU A 132 3.50 -2.56 -5.95
CA GLU A 132 4.63 -1.62 -6.01
C GLU A 132 4.18 -0.25 -6.50
N GLU A 133 3.29 -0.20 -7.48
CA GLU A 133 2.75 1.06 -8.00
C GLU A 133 1.81 1.74 -7.01
N ALA A 134 0.94 0.98 -6.35
CA ALA A 134 0.10 1.48 -5.26
C ALA A 134 0.95 2.13 -4.15
N ILE A 135 2.05 1.49 -3.74
CA ILE A 135 2.95 2.05 -2.73
C ILE A 135 3.64 3.32 -3.22
N ARG A 136 4.07 3.37 -4.49
CA ARG A 136 4.65 4.60 -5.08
C ARG A 136 3.65 5.76 -5.14
N ARG A 137 2.37 5.48 -5.40
CA ARG A 137 1.30 6.48 -5.32
C ARG A 137 1.12 7.00 -3.91
N LEU A 138 1.00 6.11 -2.93
CA LEU A 138 0.93 6.49 -1.51
C LEU A 138 2.14 7.33 -1.08
N GLN A 139 3.34 6.93 -1.49
CA GLN A 139 4.57 7.68 -1.24
C GLN A 139 4.50 9.11 -1.79
N SER A 140 3.98 9.28 -3.01
CA SER A 140 3.86 10.59 -3.65
C SER A 140 2.85 11.46 -2.90
N THR A 141 1.67 10.92 -2.57
CA THR A 141 0.64 11.64 -1.80
C THR A 141 1.12 12.03 -0.40
N LEU A 142 1.88 11.16 0.29
CA LEU A 142 2.47 11.47 1.60
C LEU A 142 3.54 12.57 1.51
N ALA A 143 4.32 12.58 0.43
CA ALA A 143 5.27 13.66 0.16
C ALA A 143 4.51 15.00 -0.05
N ASP A 144 3.42 14.99 -0.80
CA ASP A 144 2.59 16.19 -1.01
C ASP A 144 1.99 16.69 0.30
N ILE A 145 1.38 15.79 1.10
CA ILE A 145 0.86 16.09 2.45
C ILE A 145 1.93 16.77 3.32
N SER A 146 3.19 16.36 3.22
CA SER A 146 4.26 16.92 4.04
C SER A 146 4.64 18.37 3.69
N THR A 147 4.24 18.86 2.52
CA THR A 147 4.68 20.16 1.97
C THR A 147 3.58 21.21 1.84
N VAL A 148 2.31 20.83 2.03
CA VAL A 148 1.17 21.76 2.03
C VAL A 148 1.13 22.68 3.26
#